data_AF-A0A969CWL0-F1
#
_entry.id   AF-A0A969CWL0-F1
#
_cell.length_a   1.000
_cell.length_b   1.000
_cell.length_c   1.000
_cell.angle_alpha   90.00
_cell.angle_beta   90.00
_cell.angle_gamma   90.00
#
_symmetry.space_group_name_H-M   'P 1'
#
loop_
_entity.id
_entity.type
_entity.pdbx_description
1 polymer ?
#
loop_
_entity_poly.entity_id
_entity_poly.type
_entity_poly.pdbx_seq_one_letter_code
_entity_poly.pdbx_strand_id
1 'polypeptide(L)'
;MKQLPGLKPRTRYQSAIRILVPIAGLWFGLDLSARLGAELFWFQEVGYLKMYLLRLTTQGVLWIVTFALSLGYLLGNLGLAQRLKYAPPPDYLPLARPSKPAIRFRWLMSLTLGLSLLVGMLLLYYGLALFSQWHPAPNLPTVSPPMPSLFRPESLWHLGVRSVSQGWIAIALLGLAIALLRSPQFWLVAISLVLSGLVSSVLSRQWVRVLQSLHAASFDRTEPVFNKDIGFYIFSLPLWELLEFWLMGLLLYGWMAVALTYLLSGNSISQGWFVGFSPPQRRHPLRAGGRLFVSSRLQLLAQPLPIAVLSPRGC
;
A
#
# COMPACT_ATOMS: atom_id res chain seq x y z
N MET A 1 -51.25 18.06 -15.15
CA MET A 1 -49.96 17.74 -15.82
C MET A 1 -49.38 16.48 -15.19
N LYS A 2 -49.26 15.40 -15.96
CA LYS A 2 -48.80 14.06 -15.51
C LYS A 2 -47.26 14.09 -15.46
N GLN A 3 -46.65 13.83 -14.30
CA GLN A 3 -45.19 13.70 -14.18
C GLN A 3 -44.74 12.46 -14.98
N LEU A 4 -43.90 12.68 -16.00
CA LEU A 4 -43.20 11.62 -16.72
C LEU A 4 -42.10 11.02 -15.82
N PRO A 5 -41.96 9.68 -15.75
CA PRO A 5 -40.91 9.05 -14.96
C PRO A 5 -39.53 9.38 -15.53
N GLY A 6 -38.66 9.95 -14.69
CA GLY A 6 -37.28 10.30 -15.03
C GLY A 6 -36.47 9.05 -15.39
N LEU A 7 -36.34 8.77 -16.68
CA LEU A 7 -35.38 7.80 -17.22
C LEU A 7 -33.97 8.31 -16.93
N LYS A 8 -33.38 7.83 -15.84
CA LYS A 8 -31.97 8.06 -15.50
C LYS A 8 -31.13 7.50 -16.67
N PRO A 9 -30.37 8.33 -17.41
CA PRO A 9 -29.64 7.84 -18.57
C PRO A 9 -28.58 6.84 -18.10
N ARG A 10 -28.78 5.55 -18.42
CA ARG A 10 -27.74 4.53 -18.28
C ARG A 10 -26.60 4.95 -19.19
N THR A 11 -25.52 5.46 -18.62
CA THR A 11 -24.37 5.89 -19.39
C THR A 11 -23.75 4.67 -20.06
N ARG A 12 -23.48 4.76 -21.37
CA ARG A 12 -22.92 3.70 -22.24
C ARG A 12 -21.71 2.96 -21.61
N TYR A 13 -20.95 3.67 -20.77
CA TYR A 13 -19.82 3.16 -20.00
C TYR A 13 -20.18 2.07 -18.97
N GLN A 14 -21.34 2.17 -18.29
CA GLN A 14 -21.78 1.15 -17.33
C GLN A 14 -22.11 -0.19 -18.02
N SER A 15 -22.64 -0.13 -19.24
CA SER A 15 -22.91 -1.33 -20.06
C SER A 15 -21.62 -1.98 -20.54
N ALA A 16 -20.62 -1.17 -20.93
CA ALA A 16 -19.30 -1.67 -21.34
C ALA A 16 -18.55 -2.35 -20.18
N ILE A 17 -18.55 -1.77 -18.97
CA ILE A 17 -17.93 -2.37 -17.78
C ILE A 17 -18.53 -3.75 -17.48
N ARG A 18 -19.85 -3.89 -17.56
CA ARG A 18 -20.55 -5.15 -17.26
C ARG A 18 -20.15 -6.29 -18.18
N ILE A 19 -19.66 -6.00 -19.39
CA ILE A 19 -19.22 -6.99 -20.37
C ILE A 19 -17.70 -7.20 -20.28
N LEU A 20 -16.92 -6.12 -20.13
CA LEU A 20 -15.46 -6.21 -20.10
C LEU A 20 -14.93 -6.91 -18.84
N VAL A 21 -15.55 -6.69 -17.68
CA VAL A 21 -15.13 -7.30 -16.42
C VAL A 21 -15.17 -8.84 -16.45
N PRO A 22 -16.27 -9.50 -16.85
CA PRO A 22 -16.30 -10.96 -16.92
C PRO A 22 -15.36 -11.51 -17.99
N ILE A 23 -15.19 -10.82 -19.13
CA ILE A 23 -14.24 -11.24 -20.17
C ILE A 23 -12.80 -11.20 -19.65
N ALA A 24 -12.41 -10.09 -19.00
CA ALA A 24 -11.09 -9.98 -18.39
C ALA A 24 -10.88 -11.01 -17.27
N GLY A 25 -11.92 -11.27 -16.47
CA GLY A 25 -11.90 -12.30 -15.44
C GLY A 25 -11.72 -13.71 -16.00
N LEU A 26 -12.44 -14.04 -17.09
CA LEU A 26 -12.31 -15.32 -17.77
C LEU A 26 -10.92 -15.48 -18.40
N TRP A 27 -10.42 -14.45 -19.11
CA TRP A 27 -9.08 -14.45 -19.68
C TRP A 27 -8.01 -14.71 -18.62
N PHE A 28 -8.06 -13.95 -17.52
CA PHE A 28 -7.12 -14.10 -16.42
C PHE A 28 -7.23 -15.47 -15.75
N GLY A 29 -8.45 -15.97 -15.55
CA GLY A 29 -8.70 -17.28 -14.97
C GLY A 29 -8.14 -18.42 -15.82
N LEU A 30 -8.29 -18.34 -17.15
CA LEU A 30 -7.74 -19.32 -18.09
C LEU A 30 -6.20 -19.27 -18.12
N ASP A 31 -5.58 -18.09 -18.22
CA ASP A 31 -4.12 -17.96 -18.19
C ASP A 31 -3.52 -18.50 -16.88
N LEU A 32 -4.13 -18.16 -15.73
CA LEU A 32 -3.70 -18.65 -14.43
C LEU A 32 -3.83 -20.17 -14.33
N SER A 33 -4.96 -20.72 -14.78
CA SER A 33 -5.21 -22.17 -14.74
C SER A 33 -4.26 -22.94 -15.65
N ALA A 34 -3.99 -22.42 -16.86
CA ALA A 34 -3.04 -23.01 -17.78
C ALA A 34 -1.62 -23.05 -17.20
N ARG A 35 -1.17 -21.93 -16.59
CA ARG A 35 0.15 -21.86 -15.94
C ARG A 35 0.27 -22.81 -14.76
N LEU A 36 -0.71 -22.80 -13.85
CA LEU A 36 -0.69 -23.68 -12.68
C LEU A 36 -0.81 -25.15 -13.07
N GLY A 37 -1.65 -25.47 -14.06
CA GLY A 37 -1.80 -26.83 -14.58
C GLY A 37 -0.51 -27.34 -15.23
N ALA A 38 0.15 -26.51 -16.05
CA ALA A 38 1.42 -26.87 -16.68
C ALA A 38 2.51 -27.15 -15.62
N GLU A 39 2.66 -26.28 -14.62
CA GLU A 39 3.59 -26.47 -13.51
C GLU A 39 3.24 -27.74 -12.71
N LEU A 40 1.96 -27.96 -12.41
CA LEU A 40 1.50 -29.12 -11.64
C LEU A 40 1.88 -30.44 -12.33
N PHE A 41 1.60 -30.58 -13.63
CA PHE A 41 1.97 -31.76 -14.40
C PHE A 41 3.49 -31.93 -14.49
N TRP A 42 4.22 -30.84 -14.72
CA TRP A 42 5.68 -30.89 -14.77
C TRP A 42 6.29 -31.39 -13.45
N PHE A 43 5.87 -30.84 -12.30
CA PHE A 43 6.36 -31.28 -10.99
C PHE A 43 5.93 -32.71 -10.62
N GLN A 44 4.80 -33.17 -11.15
CA GLN A 44 4.38 -34.57 -11.04
C GLN A 44 5.36 -35.51 -11.75
N GLU A 45 5.74 -35.20 -12.99
CA GLU A 45 6.68 -36.02 -13.78
C GLU A 45 8.09 -36.08 -13.16
N VAL A 46 8.58 -34.99 -12.59
CA VAL A 46 9.92 -34.96 -11.95
C VAL A 46 9.88 -35.55 -10.52
N GLY A 47 8.71 -35.91 -9.98
CA GLY A 47 8.57 -36.51 -8.65
C GLY A 47 8.66 -35.51 -7.47
N TYR A 48 8.58 -34.21 -7.73
CA TYR A 48 8.66 -33.13 -6.72
C TYR A 48 7.30 -32.47 -6.42
N LEU A 49 6.19 -33.12 -6.80
CA LEU A 49 4.82 -32.60 -6.61
C LEU A 49 4.54 -32.15 -5.16
N LYS A 50 4.97 -32.93 -4.17
CA LYS A 50 4.80 -32.60 -2.75
C LYS A 50 5.47 -31.28 -2.38
N MET A 51 6.66 -31.03 -2.91
CA MET A 51 7.46 -29.82 -2.62
C MET A 51 6.83 -28.60 -3.31
N TYR A 52 6.30 -28.77 -4.51
CA TYR A 52 5.53 -27.75 -5.21
C TYR A 52 4.26 -27.36 -4.43
N LEU A 53 3.47 -28.35 -3.98
CA LEU A 53 2.26 -28.10 -3.19
C LEU A 53 2.60 -27.46 -1.84
N LEU A 54 3.69 -27.86 -1.19
CA LEU A 54 4.15 -27.22 0.06
C LEU A 54 4.50 -25.75 -0.18
N ARG A 55 5.20 -25.43 -1.27
CA ARG A 55 5.48 -24.05 -1.67
C ARG A 55 4.18 -23.29 -1.90
N LEU A 56 3.26 -23.81 -2.71
CA LEU A 56 2.02 -23.13 -3.07
C LEU A 56 1.14 -22.87 -1.84
N THR A 57 1.01 -23.86 -0.95
CA THR A 57 0.26 -23.73 0.30
C THR A 57 0.90 -22.71 1.23
N THR A 58 2.22 -22.73 1.41
CA THR A 58 2.93 -21.75 2.24
C THR A 58 2.76 -20.32 1.71
N GLN A 59 2.92 -20.13 0.39
CA GLN A 59 2.68 -18.84 -0.26
C GLN A 59 1.22 -18.39 -0.11
N GLY A 60 0.26 -19.31 -0.29
CA GLY A 60 -1.16 -19.04 -0.16
C GLY A 60 -1.56 -18.64 1.27
N VAL A 61 -1.09 -19.37 2.28
CA VAL A 61 -1.33 -19.05 3.70
C VAL A 61 -0.75 -17.68 4.04
N LEU A 62 0.51 -17.42 3.66
CA LEU A 62 1.15 -16.14 3.91
C LEU A 62 0.40 -14.98 3.25
N TRP A 63 -0.05 -15.18 2.00
CA TRP A 63 -0.88 -14.20 1.28
C TRP A 63 -2.19 -13.93 1.99
N ILE A 64 -2.95 -14.97 2.37
CA ILE A 64 -4.27 -14.82 3.02
C ILE A 64 -4.13 -14.09 4.36
N VAL A 65 -3.17 -14.50 5.19
CA VAL A 65 -2.95 -13.90 6.51
C VAL A 65 -2.56 -12.43 6.38
N THR A 66 -1.55 -12.13 5.56
CA THR A 66 -1.09 -10.75 5.37
C THR A 66 -2.15 -9.87 4.72
N PHE A 67 -2.94 -10.42 3.79
CA PHE A 67 -4.05 -9.72 3.14
C PHE A 67 -5.17 -9.40 4.12
N ALA A 68 -5.61 -10.38 4.92
CA ALA A 68 -6.67 -10.20 5.91
C ALA A 68 -6.28 -9.17 6.97
N LEU A 69 -5.03 -9.24 7.48
CA LEU A 69 -4.52 -8.28 8.45
C LEU A 69 -4.43 -6.86 7.86
N SER A 70 -3.90 -6.74 6.63
CA SER A 70 -3.80 -5.47 5.89
C SER A 70 -5.18 -4.84 5.68
N LEU A 71 -6.11 -5.63 5.12
CA LEU A 71 -7.44 -5.16 4.77
C LEU A 71 -8.25 -4.82 6.03
N GLY A 72 -8.18 -5.66 7.07
CA GLY A 72 -8.83 -5.42 8.36
C GLY A 72 -8.34 -4.13 9.01
N TYR A 73 -7.03 -3.87 9.01
CA TYR A 73 -6.46 -2.62 9.50
C TYR A 73 -6.99 -1.41 8.69
N LEU A 74 -6.90 -1.45 7.36
CA LEU A 74 -7.27 -0.31 6.52
C LEU A 74 -8.77 -0.02 6.55
N LEU A 75 -9.62 -1.04 6.40
CA LEU A 75 -11.07 -0.89 6.47
C LEU A 75 -11.52 -0.51 7.88
N GLY A 76 -10.87 -1.02 8.93
CA GLY A 76 -11.16 -0.64 10.32
C GLY A 76 -10.91 0.85 10.57
N ASN A 77 -9.75 1.37 10.15
CA ASN A 77 -9.44 2.80 10.29
C ASN A 77 -10.36 3.67 9.40
N LEU A 78 -10.64 3.25 8.16
CA LEU A 78 -11.57 3.97 7.28
C LEU A 78 -12.99 3.98 7.84
N GLY A 79 -13.47 2.86 8.37
CA GLY A 79 -14.79 2.74 8.99
C GLY A 79 -14.90 3.64 10.23
N LEU A 80 -13.86 3.68 11.08
CA LEU A 80 -13.81 4.59 12.22
C LEU A 80 -13.77 6.06 11.77
N ALA A 81 -13.01 6.39 10.74
CA ALA A 81 -12.98 7.73 10.17
C ALA A 81 -14.34 8.14 9.60
N GLN A 82 -15.05 7.24 8.93
CA GLN A 82 -16.41 7.50 8.42
C GLN A 82 -17.43 7.74 9.53
N ARG A 83 -17.29 7.08 10.68
CA ARG A 83 -18.15 7.33 11.86
C ARG A 83 -17.85 8.67 12.53
N LEU A 84 -16.60 9.13 12.48
CA LEU A 84 -16.15 10.36 13.14
C LEU A 84 -16.16 11.61 12.24
N LYS A 85 -16.40 11.47 10.93
CA LYS A 85 -16.41 12.60 9.98
C LYS A 85 -17.61 13.52 10.23
N TYR A 86 -17.48 14.80 9.89
CA TYR A 86 -18.63 15.71 9.94
C TYR A 86 -19.69 15.33 8.91
N ALA A 87 -20.96 15.35 9.34
CA ALA A 87 -22.10 15.25 8.43
C ALA A 87 -22.15 16.49 7.53
N PRO A 88 -22.55 16.34 6.26
CA PRO A 88 -22.83 17.50 5.42
C PRO A 88 -23.96 18.31 6.05
N PRO A 89 -23.85 19.65 6.11
CA PRO A 89 -24.97 20.47 6.55
C PRO A 89 -26.16 20.30 5.60
N PRO A 90 -27.41 20.42 6.08
CA PRO A 90 -28.58 20.38 5.22
C PRO A 90 -28.56 21.52 4.20
N ASP A 91 -29.01 21.26 2.96
CA ASP A 91 -28.96 22.22 1.84
C ASP A 91 -29.70 23.55 2.13
N TYR A 92 -30.64 23.55 3.07
CA TYR A 92 -31.44 24.72 3.46
C TYR A 92 -30.84 25.52 4.61
N LEU A 93 -29.74 25.08 5.22
CA LEU A 93 -29.04 25.80 6.29
C LEU A 93 -27.71 26.33 5.76
N PRO A 94 -27.63 27.60 5.32
CA PRO A 94 -26.35 28.22 5.03
C PRO A 94 -25.55 28.29 6.34
N LEU A 95 -24.51 27.47 6.47
CA LEU A 95 -23.59 27.58 7.61
C LEU A 95 -23.05 29.00 7.65
N ALA A 96 -23.26 29.69 8.77
CA ALA A 96 -22.64 30.99 9.00
C ALA A 96 -21.12 30.80 8.86
N ARG A 97 -20.51 31.56 7.94
CA ARG A 97 -19.06 31.50 7.71
C ARG A 97 -18.37 31.81 9.04
N PRO A 98 -17.49 30.95 9.55
CA PRO A 98 -16.81 31.18 10.80
C PRO A 98 -15.98 32.43 10.65
N SER A 99 -15.97 33.25 11.70
CA SER A 99 -15.15 34.45 11.79
C SER A 99 -13.66 34.14 11.59
N LYS A 100 -13.21 32.92 11.94
CA LYS A 100 -11.84 32.43 11.70
C LYS A 100 -11.86 30.96 11.25
N PRO A 101 -11.79 30.66 9.94
CA PRO A 101 -11.66 29.28 9.47
C PRO A 101 -10.28 28.71 9.83
N ALA A 102 -10.21 27.42 10.18
CA ALA A 102 -8.95 26.76 10.52
C ALA A 102 -8.04 26.61 9.28
N ILE A 103 -8.60 26.27 8.11
CA ILE A 103 -7.88 26.20 6.84
C ILE A 103 -8.70 26.90 5.75
N ARG A 104 -8.05 27.78 4.98
CA ARG A 104 -8.64 28.51 3.84
C ARG A 104 -8.64 27.67 2.57
N PHE A 105 -9.54 27.97 1.63
CA PHE A 105 -9.73 27.24 0.37
C PHE A 105 -8.43 26.85 -0.35
N ARG A 106 -7.55 27.82 -0.62
CA ARG A 106 -6.30 27.60 -1.39
C ARG A 106 -5.44 26.51 -0.76
N TRP A 107 -5.24 26.59 0.56
CA TRP A 107 -4.45 25.61 1.30
C TRP A 107 -5.16 24.27 1.44
N LEU A 108 -6.49 24.27 1.60
CA LEU A 108 -7.27 23.03 1.63
C LEU A 108 -7.15 22.25 0.32
N MET A 109 -7.24 22.94 -0.83
CA MET A 109 -7.11 22.33 -2.15
C MET A 109 -5.70 21.80 -2.38
N SER A 110 -4.67 22.60 -2.10
CA SER A 110 -3.29 22.14 -2.25
C SER A 110 -2.97 20.94 -1.34
N LEU A 111 -3.46 20.94 -0.10
CA LEU A 111 -3.26 19.85 0.86
C LEU A 111 -3.97 18.56 0.43
N THR A 112 -5.25 18.66 0.05
CA THR A 112 -6.05 17.49 -0.36
C THR A 112 -5.59 16.93 -1.70
N LEU A 113 -5.19 17.78 -2.65
CA LEU A 113 -4.57 17.37 -3.91
C LEU A 113 -3.21 16.71 -3.66
N GLY A 114 -2.36 17.31 -2.82
CA GLY A 114 -1.06 16.76 -2.45
C GLY A 114 -1.16 15.38 -1.81
N LEU A 115 -2.06 15.21 -0.83
CA LEU A 115 -2.33 13.91 -0.22
C LEU A 115 -2.88 12.89 -1.22
N SER A 116 -3.74 13.30 -2.15
CA SER A 116 -4.29 12.40 -3.17
C SER A 116 -3.23 11.94 -4.17
N LEU A 117 -2.31 12.83 -4.57
CA LEU A 117 -1.15 12.49 -5.40
C LEU A 117 -0.19 11.57 -4.66
N LEU A 118 0.06 11.80 -3.37
CA LEU A 118 0.89 10.93 -2.54
C LEU A 118 0.29 9.52 -2.40
N VAL A 119 -1.03 9.40 -2.25
CA VAL A 119 -1.72 8.10 -2.29
C VAL A 119 -1.48 7.39 -3.63
N GLY A 120 -1.58 8.12 -4.75
CA GLY A 120 -1.30 7.57 -6.07
C GLY A 120 0.16 7.13 -6.24
N MET A 121 1.11 7.95 -5.80
CA MET A 121 2.54 7.61 -5.84
C MET A 121 2.87 6.40 -4.96
N LEU A 122 2.26 6.30 -3.78
CA LEU A 122 2.43 5.15 -2.90
C LEU A 122 1.90 3.87 -3.57
N LEU A 123 0.71 3.94 -4.18
CA LEU A 123 0.15 2.81 -4.92
C LEU A 123 1.04 2.40 -6.09
N LEU A 124 1.57 3.36 -6.84
CA LEU A 124 2.52 3.12 -7.93
C LEU A 124 3.81 2.47 -7.42
N TYR A 125 4.36 2.94 -6.29
CA TYR A 125 5.55 2.37 -5.67
C TYR A 125 5.36 0.88 -5.35
N TYR A 126 4.28 0.51 -4.67
CA TYR A 126 3.99 -0.90 -4.37
C TYR A 126 3.68 -1.73 -5.62
N GLY A 127 3.01 -1.14 -6.61
CA GLY A 127 2.79 -1.77 -7.91
C GLY A 127 4.09 -2.09 -8.64
N LEU A 128 5.04 -1.15 -8.65
CA LEU A 128 6.37 -1.33 -9.24
C LEU A 128 7.20 -2.35 -8.47
N ALA A 129 7.10 -2.38 -7.13
CA ALA A 129 7.77 -3.38 -6.29
C ALA A 129 7.28 -4.81 -6.59
N LEU A 130 5.99 -4.99 -6.89
CA LEU A 130 5.47 -6.27 -7.36
C LEU A 130 5.96 -6.58 -8.78
N PHE A 131 5.91 -5.59 -9.68
CA PHE A 131 6.29 -5.76 -11.09
C PHE A 131 7.75 -6.17 -11.26
N SER A 132 8.66 -5.62 -10.45
CA SER A 132 10.09 -5.97 -10.48
C SER A 132 10.36 -7.42 -10.08
N GLN A 133 9.51 -8.01 -9.22
CA GLN A 133 9.60 -9.42 -8.85
C GLN A 133 9.01 -10.35 -9.90
N TRP A 134 8.15 -9.83 -10.79
CA TRP A 134 7.55 -10.61 -11.87
C TRP A 134 8.46 -10.75 -13.09
N HIS A 135 9.38 -9.81 -13.31
CA HIS A 135 10.32 -9.81 -14.44
C HIS A 135 11.76 -9.83 -13.92
N PRO A 136 12.30 -10.99 -13.51
CA PRO A 136 13.70 -11.12 -13.11
C PRO A 136 14.63 -10.68 -14.25
N ALA A 137 15.82 -10.18 -13.90
CA ALA A 137 16.81 -9.80 -14.90
C ALA A 137 17.14 -11.00 -15.80
N PRO A 138 17.14 -10.84 -17.14
CA PRO A 138 17.28 -11.95 -18.08
C PRO A 138 18.61 -12.71 -17.98
N ASN A 139 19.60 -12.13 -17.28
CA ASN A 139 20.98 -12.60 -17.31
C ASN A 139 21.42 -13.32 -16.03
N LEU A 140 20.52 -13.52 -15.04
CA LEU A 140 20.85 -14.13 -13.76
C LEU A 140 19.84 -15.24 -13.39
N PRO A 141 20.29 -16.50 -13.18
CA PRO A 141 19.46 -17.54 -12.61
C PRO A 141 19.04 -17.13 -11.19
N THR A 142 17.82 -16.65 -11.07
CA THR A 142 17.32 -16.08 -9.81
C THR A 142 16.52 -17.15 -9.05
N VAL A 143 17.17 -17.84 -8.11
CA VAL A 143 16.56 -18.90 -7.28
C VAL A 143 15.61 -18.31 -6.22
N SER A 144 15.72 -17.02 -5.91
CA SER A 144 14.85 -16.32 -4.95
C SER A 144 14.57 -14.89 -5.39
N PRO A 145 13.31 -14.40 -5.25
CA PRO A 145 12.97 -13.06 -5.70
C PRO A 145 13.79 -12.00 -4.97
N PRO A 146 14.21 -10.92 -5.66
CA PRO A 146 15.02 -9.87 -5.05
C PRO A 146 14.29 -9.23 -3.87
N MET A 147 15.04 -8.74 -2.88
CA MET A 147 14.47 -8.05 -1.73
C MET A 147 13.64 -6.86 -2.21
N PRO A 148 12.39 -6.69 -1.73
CA PRO A 148 11.65 -5.47 -2.01
C PRO A 148 12.43 -4.29 -1.41
N SER A 149 12.58 -3.22 -2.19
CA SER A 149 13.23 -2.01 -1.68
C SER A 149 12.45 -1.50 -0.47
N LEU A 150 13.16 -1.09 0.59
CA LEU A 150 12.53 -0.42 1.72
C LEU A 150 11.98 0.93 1.29
N PHE A 151 10.87 1.34 1.91
CA PHE A 151 10.28 2.63 1.60
C PHE A 151 11.14 3.75 2.18
N ARG A 152 11.74 4.54 1.28
CA ARG A 152 12.51 5.72 1.62
C ARG A 152 11.83 6.97 1.05
N PRO A 153 11.73 8.10 1.78
CA PRO A 153 11.10 9.32 1.27
C PRO A 153 11.67 9.79 -0.08
N GLU A 154 12.96 9.57 -0.31
CA GLU A 154 13.66 9.90 -1.56
C GLU A 154 13.07 9.12 -2.76
N SER A 155 12.54 7.92 -2.52
CA SER A 155 11.90 7.12 -3.56
C SER A 155 10.67 7.82 -4.16
N LEU A 156 9.92 8.57 -3.34
CA LEU A 156 8.79 9.37 -3.85
C LEU A 156 9.27 10.51 -4.75
N TRP A 157 10.40 11.13 -4.43
CA TRP A 157 10.99 12.17 -5.27
C TRP A 157 11.40 11.60 -6.64
N HIS A 158 12.14 10.49 -6.65
CA HIS A 158 12.55 9.85 -7.90
C HIS A 158 11.36 9.37 -8.74
N LEU A 159 10.34 8.79 -8.09
CA LEU A 159 9.10 8.42 -8.77
C LEU A 159 8.35 9.64 -9.30
N GLY A 160 8.34 10.75 -8.57
CA GLY A 160 7.76 12.00 -9.02
C GLY A 160 8.42 12.53 -10.30
N VAL A 161 9.75 12.64 -10.29
CA VAL A 161 10.52 13.07 -11.48
C VAL A 161 10.30 12.12 -12.66
N ARG A 162 10.32 10.80 -12.43
CA ARG A 162 10.03 9.79 -13.46
C ARG A 162 8.60 9.89 -13.99
N SER A 163 7.64 10.18 -13.12
CA SER A 163 6.23 10.30 -13.51
C SER A 163 6.00 11.51 -14.39
N VAL A 164 6.68 12.63 -14.11
CA VAL A 164 6.61 13.84 -14.93
C VAL A 164 7.29 13.64 -16.29
N SER A 165 8.43 12.94 -16.34
CA SER A 165 9.09 12.63 -17.61
C SER A 165 8.29 11.61 -18.45
N GLN A 166 7.57 10.69 -17.81
CA GLN A 166 6.68 9.72 -18.44
C GLN A 166 5.23 10.23 -18.40
N GLY A 167 4.87 11.16 -19.30
CA GLY A 167 3.62 11.92 -19.23
C GLY A 167 2.33 11.10 -19.00
N TRP A 168 2.26 9.85 -19.46
CA TRP A 168 1.11 8.96 -19.19
C TRP A 168 0.96 8.59 -17.71
N ILE A 169 2.06 8.44 -16.95
CA ILE A 169 2.03 8.19 -15.50
C ILE A 169 1.52 9.43 -14.78
N ALA A 170 2.03 10.62 -15.13
CA ALA A 170 1.53 11.88 -14.56
C ALA A 170 0.02 12.06 -14.78
N ILE A 171 -0.47 11.76 -16.00
CA ILE A 171 -1.90 11.82 -16.32
C ILE A 171 -2.69 10.81 -15.49
N ALA A 172 -2.20 9.57 -15.35
CA ALA A 172 -2.86 8.55 -14.53
C ALA A 172 -2.93 8.94 -13.04
N LEU A 173 -1.86 9.48 -12.48
CA LEU A 173 -1.81 9.97 -11.09
C LEU A 173 -2.76 11.14 -10.87
N LEU A 174 -2.81 12.10 -11.81
CA LEU A 174 -3.71 13.23 -11.74
C LEU A 174 -5.18 12.80 -11.88
N GLY A 175 -5.47 11.86 -12.78
CA GLY A 175 -6.78 11.24 -12.94
C GLY A 175 -7.25 10.54 -11.65
N LEU A 176 -6.37 9.76 -11.02
CA LEU A 176 -6.65 9.11 -9.73
C LEU A 176 -6.89 10.14 -8.62
N ALA A 177 -6.09 11.22 -8.57
CA ALA A 177 -6.26 12.28 -7.59
C ALA A 177 -7.62 12.99 -7.75
N ILE A 178 -8.02 13.31 -8.99
CA ILE A 178 -9.35 13.88 -9.27
C ILE A 178 -10.46 12.90 -8.86
N ALA A 179 -10.30 11.61 -9.16
CA ALA A 179 -11.27 10.58 -8.80
C ALA A 179 -11.44 10.46 -7.26
N LEU A 180 -10.33 10.51 -6.51
CA LEU A 180 -10.31 10.57 -5.05
C LEU A 180 -11.04 11.80 -4.51
N LEU A 181 -10.83 12.98 -5.08
CA LEU A 181 -11.52 14.20 -4.64
C LEU A 181 -13.02 14.18 -4.99
N ARG A 182 -13.39 13.56 -6.11
CA ARG A 182 -14.79 13.44 -6.56
C ARG A 182 -15.59 12.46 -5.70
N SER A 183 -15.00 11.34 -5.29
CA SER A 183 -15.69 10.25 -4.59
C SER A 183 -14.75 9.53 -3.60
N PRO A 184 -14.31 10.21 -2.53
CA PRO A 184 -13.22 9.73 -1.67
C PRO A 184 -13.55 8.39 -1.01
N GLN A 185 -14.79 8.20 -0.56
CA GLN A 185 -15.18 6.97 0.12
C GLN A 185 -15.00 5.72 -0.75
N PHE A 186 -15.46 5.76 -2.00
CA PHE A 186 -15.35 4.62 -2.92
C PHE A 186 -13.89 4.33 -3.25
N TRP A 187 -13.13 5.35 -3.66
CA TRP A 187 -11.75 5.18 -4.10
C TRP A 187 -10.80 4.80 -2.96
N LEU A 188 -10.98 5.34 -1.74
CA LEU A 188 -10.18 4.91 -0.59
C LEU A 188 -10.45 3.44 -0.23
N VAL A 189 -11.70 2.97 -0.30
CA VAL A 189 -11.98 1.53 -0.08
C VAL A 189 -11.38 0.67 -1.20
N ALA A 190 -11.52 1.09 -2.46
CA ALA A 190 -10.96 0.36 -3.60
C ALA A 190 -9.42 0.28 -3.51
N ILE A 191 -8.75 1.39 -3.20
CA ILE A 191 -7.28 1.43 -3.02
C ILE A 191 -6.86 0.58 -1.82
N SER A 192 -7.64 0.53 -0.73
CA SER A 192 -7.34 -0.35 0.41
C SER A 192 -7.30 -1.82 -0.01
N LEU A 193 -8.24 -2.25 -0.85
CA LEU A 193 -8.28 -3.60 -1.39
C LEU A 193 -7.09 -3.89 -2.30
N VAL A 194 -6.82 -2.99 -3.25
CA VAL A 194 -5.71 -3.14 -4.21
C VAL A 194 -4.37 -3.13 -3.50
N LEU A 195 -4.12 -2.16 -2.61
CA LEU A 195 -2.87 -2.06 -1.87
C LEU A 195 -2.64 -3.29 -0.98
N SER A 196 -3.68 -3.77 -0.28
CA SER A 196 -3.58 -5.01 0.50
C SER A 196 -3.21 -6.20 -0.38
N GLY A 197 -3.80 -6.32 -1.57
CA GLY A 197 -3.46 -7.37 -2.53
C GLY A 197 -2.02 -7.25 -3.05
N LEU A 198 -1.57 -6.04 -3.40
CA LEU A 198 -0.21 -5.79 -3.91
C LEU A 198 0.85 -6.17 -2.87
N VAL A 199 0.71 -5.66 -1.64
CA VAL A 199 1.67 -5.89 -0.57
C VAL A 199 1.70 -7.37 -0.18
N SER A 200 0.54 -8.00 -0.04
CA SER A 200 0.45 -9.43 0.30
C SER A 200 1.05 -10.33 -0.79
N SER A 201 0.91 -9.94 -2.06
CA SER A 201 1.55 -10.64 -3.19
C SER A 201 3.07 -10.52 -3.20
N VAL A 202 3.60 -9.39 -2.74
CA VAL A 202 5.04 -9.22 -2.52
C VAL A 202 5.51 -10.10 -1.35
N LEU A 203 4.79 -10.10 -0.23
CA LEU A 203 5.16 -10.89 0.95
C LEU A 203 5.09 -12.39 0.68
N SER A 204 4.05 -12.87 -0.01
CA SER A 204 3.89 -14.29 -0.34
C SER A 204 5.05 -14.83 -1.18
N ARG A 205 5.61 -14.02 -2.07
CA ARG A 205 6.80 -14.38 -2.87
C ARG A 205 8.05 -14.57 -2.02
N GLN A 206 8.13 -13.91 -0.87
CA GLN A 206 9.26 -13.96 0.06
C GLN A 206 9.14 -15.07 1.12
N TRP A 207 8.29 -16.08 0.86
CA TRP A 207 8.03 -17.20 1.78
C TRP A 207 9.30 -17.90 2.30
N VAL A 208 10.36 -18.01 1.48
CA VAL A 208 11.64 -18.63 1.89
C VAL A 208 12.24 -17.92 3.09
N ARG A 209 12.22 -16.58 3.10
CA ARG A 209 12.78 -15.77 4.20
C ARG A 209 11.96 -15.89 5.46
N VAL A 210 10.64 -15.94 5.32
CA VAL A 210 9.75 -16.21 6.46
C VAL A 210 10.07 -17.58 7.05
N LEU A 211 10.16 -18.62 6.21
CA LEU A 211 10.44 -19.97 6.69
C LEU A 211 11.84 -20.11 7.32
N GLN A 212 12.85 -19.47 6.73
CA GLN A 212 14.21 -19.42 7.25
C GLN A 212 14.29 -18.71 8.61
N SER A 213 13.52 -17.64 8.81
CA SER A 213 13.47 -16.96 10.11
C SER A 213 12.85 -17.81 11.22
N LEU A 214 11.87 -18.67 10.87
CA LEU A 214 11.24 -19.59 11.82
C LEU A 214 12.14 -20.77 12.19
N HIS A 215 13.11 -21.11 11.34
CA HIS A 215 14.08 -22.17 11.54
C HIS A 215 15.52 -21.61 11.57
N ALA A 216 15.69 -20.46 12.23
CA ALA A 216 16.99 -19.81 12.33
C ALA A 216 17.99 -20.69 13.10
N ALA A 217 19.21 -20.79 12.59
CA ALA A 217 20.33 -21.49 13.25
C ALA A 217 21.35 -20.46 13.79
N SER A 218 21.97 -20.75 14.94
CA SER A 218 23.10 -19.97 15.44
C SER A 218 24.39 -20.38 14.72
N PHE A 219 25.29 -19.42 14.57
CA PHE A 219 26.65 -19.68 14.08
C PHE A 219 27.68 -19.72 15.22
N ASP A 220 27.24 -19.45 16.45
CA ASP A 220 28.04 -19.36 17.68
C ASP A 220 29.23 -18.40 17.51
N ARG A 221 29.03 -17.38 16.68
CA ARG A 221 30.00 -16.34 16.33
C ARG A 221 29.28 -15.00 16.36
N THR A 222 29.65 -14.15 17.30
CA THR A 222 29.10 -12.80 17.41
C THR A 222 29.96 -11.79 16.66
N GLU A 223 29.31 -10.82 16.04
CA GLU A 223 30.02 -9.68 15.45
C GLU A 223 30.37 -8.64 16.54
N PRO A 224 31.47 -7.86 16.37
CA PRO A 224 32.04 -7.05 17.45
C PRO A 224 31.32 -5.73 17.75
N VAL A 225 30.43 -5.23 16.88
CA VAL A 225 29.81 -3.90 16.99
C VAL A 225 28.57 -3.92 17.88
N PHE A 226 27.65 -4.86 17.64
CA PHE A 226 26.39 -5.01 18.36
C PHE A 226 26.32 -6.30 19.19
N ASN A 227 27.38 -7.12 19.16
CA ASN A 227 27.49 -8.39 19.87
C ASN A 227 26.29 -9.33 19.57
N LYS A 228 25.87 -9.36 18.30
CA LYS A 228 24.80 -10.23 17.79
C LYS A 228 25.40 -11.42 17.03
N ASP A 229 24.77 -12.59 17.14
CA ASP A 229 25.16 -13.77 16.36
C ASP A 229 24.96 -13.50 14.86
N ILE A 230 25.86 -14.03 14.02
CA ILE A 230 25.79 -13.87 12.56
C ILE A 230 24.45 -14.39 12.01
N GLY A 231 23.87 -15.43 12.62
CA GLY A 231 22.57 -16.00 12.24
C GLY A 231 21.42 -15.01 12.35
N PHE A 232 21.53 -14.00 13.21
CA PHE A 232 20.55 -12.90 13.25
C PHE A 232 20.49 -12.16 11.91
N TYR A 233 21.65 -11.80 11.33
CA TYR A 233 21.72 -11.01 10.10
C TYR A 233 21.30 -11.81 8.86
N ILE A 234 21.51 -13.13 8.88
CA ILE A 234 21.16 -14.01 7.75
C ILE A 234 19.68 -14.39 7.78
N PHE A 235 19.14 -14.75 8.95
CA PHE A 235 17.79 -15.34 9.04
C PHE A 235 16.74 -14.36 9.56
N SER A 236 17.08 -13.49 10.51
CA SER A 236 16.11 -12.63 11.19
C SER A 236 16.02 -11.24 10.57
N LEU A 237 17.14 -10.61 10.23
CA LEU A 237 17.16 -9.26 9.65
C LEU A 237 16.32 -9.16 8.36
N PRO A 238 16.39 -10.10 7.39
CA PRO A 238 15.56 -10.00 6.19
C PRO A 238 14.06 -10.08 6.47
N LEU A 239 13.64 -10.74 7.56
CA LEU A 239 12.24 -10.74 8.01
C LEU A 239 11.85 -9.35 8.54
N TRP A 240 12.71 -8.71 9.34
CA TRP A 240 12.45 -7.37 9.85
C TRP A 240 12.31 -6.34 8.73
N GLU A 241 13.18 -6.40 7.73
CA GLU A 241 13.07 -5.54 6.55
C GLU A 241 11.77 -5.81 5.76
N LEU A 242 11.33 -7.07 5.67
CA LEU A 242 10.07 -7.42 5.02
C LEU A 242 8.85 -6.91 5.81
N LEU A 243 8.88 -7.04 7.13
CA LEU A 243 7.85 -6.50 8.02
C LEU A 243 7.80 -4.98 7.94
N GLU A 244 8.94 -4.32 7.80
CA GLU A 244 9.02 -2.88 7.65
C GLU A 244 8.41 -2.41 6.33
N PHE A 245 8.78 -3.05 5.21
CA PHE A 245 8.13 -2.81 3.92
C PHE A 245 6.61 -2.95 4.01
N TRP A 246 6.14 -4.00 4.69
CA TRP A 246 4.70 -4.25 4.88
C TRP A 246 4.02 -3.17 5.73
N LEU A 247 4.54 -2.92 6.93
CA LEU A 247 3.93 -2.01 7.89
C LEU A 247 4.00 -0.57 7.42
N MET A 248 5.10 -0.14 6.80
CA MET A 248 5.24 1.22 6.30
C MET A 248 4.14 1.55 5.28
N GLY A 249 3.87 0.64 4.34
CA GLY A 249 2.80 0.81 3.34
C GLY A 249 1.42 0.96 3.95
N LEU A 250 1.07 0.04 4.87
CA LEU A 250 -0.22 0.04 5.55
C LEU A 250 -0.42 1.28 6.40
N LEU A 251 0.57 1.60 7.23
CA LEU A 251 0.48 2.68 8.19
C LEU A 251 0.46 4.04 7.46
N LEU A 252 1.27 4.23 6.41
CA LEU A 252 1.38 5.48 5.68
C LEU A 252 0.10 5.73 4.88
N TYR A 253 -0.37 4.72 4.16
CA TYR A 253 -1.64 4.79 3.45
C TYR A 253 -2.80 5.03 4.41
N GLY A 254 -2.87 4.28 5.52
CA GLY A 254 -3.92 4.43 6.52
C GLY A 254 -3.96 5.84 7.11
N TRP A 255 -2.82 6.45 7.40
CA TRP A 255 -2.74 7.83 7.86
C TRP A 255 -3.26 8.82 6.80
N MET A 256 -2.80 8.70 5.55
CA MET A 256 -3.26 9.58 4.46
C MET A 256 -4.76 9.43 4.18
N ALA A 257 -5.29 8.20 4.21
CA ALA A 257 -6.69 7.90 3.97
C ALA A 257 -7.60 8.48 5.06
N VAL A 258 -7.21 8.38 6.33
CA VAL A 258 -7.92 9.02 7.46
C VAL A 258 -7.85 10.54 7.35
N ALA A 259 -6.68 11.10 7.05
CA ALA A 259 -6.50 12.55 6.87
C ALA A 259 -7.38 13.10 5.74
N LEU A 260 -7.39 12.45 4.58
CA LEU A 260 -8.26 12.80 3.46
C LEU A 260 -9.74 12.71 3.84
N THR A 261 -10.15 11.65 4.54
CA THR A 261 -11.55 11.49 4.97
C THR A 261 -12.03 12.65 5.83
N TYR A 262 -11.18 13.15 6.74
CA TYR A 262 -11.53 14.27 7.61
C TYR A 262 -11.46 15.63 6.90
N LEU A 263 -10.43 15.87 6.10
CA LEU A 263 -10.29 17.12 5.33
C LEU A 263 -11.42 17.31 4.31
N LEU A 264 -11.93 16.21 3.75
CA LEU A 264 -13.03 16.21 2.78
C LEU A 264 -14.42 16.14 3.43
N SER A 265 -14.51 16.04 4.77
CA SER A 265 -15.78 15.93 5.47
C SER A 265 -16.57 17.24 5.49
N GLY A 266 -17.89 17.18 5.76
CA GLY A 266 -18.74 18.36 5.90
C GLY A 266 -18.86 19.26 4.65
N ASN A 267 -18.62 18.71 3.44
CA ASN A 267 -18.57 19.49 2.18
C ASN A 267 -17.52 20.62 2.20
N SER A 268 -16.41 20.44 2.92
CA SER A 268 -15.36 21.46 3.10
C SER A 268 -14.80 22.02 1.78
N ILE A 269 -14.67 21.20 0.73
CA ILE A 269 -14.24 21.67 -0.60
C ILE A 269 -15.29 22.61 -1.22
N SER A 270 -16.57 22.22 -1.18
CA SER A 270 -17.66 23.01 -1.78
C SER A 270 -17.86 24.35 -1.05
N GLN A 271 -17.62 24.39 0.26
CA GLN A 271 -17.78 25.60 1.07
C GLN A 271 -16.56 26.52 0.98
N GLY A 272 -15.39 25.98 0.65
CA GLY A 272 -14.15 26.73 0.52
C GLY A 272 -13.39 26.95 1.83
N TRP A 273 -13.72 26.24 2.89
CA TRP A 273 -13.06 26.37 4.19
C TRP A 273 -13.26 25.12 5.05
N PHE A 274 -12.33 24.91 5.98
CA PHE A 274 -12.37 23.82 6.95
C PHE A 274 -12.52 24.40 8.36
N VAL A 275 -13.48 23.89 9.13
CA VAL A 275 -13.82 24.39 10.47
C VAL A 275 -12.75 24.00 11.50
N GLY A 276 -12.07 22.87 11.28
CA GLY A 276 -11.10 22.31 12.22
C GLY A 276 -11.48 20.91 12.68
N PHE A 277 -10.52 20.21 13.28
CA PHE A 277 -10.73 18.84 13.76
C PHE A 277 -11.39 18.83 15.14
N SER A 278 -12.40 17.98 15.30
CA SER A 278 -12.95 17.68 16.63
C SER A 278 -11.91 16.93 17.50
N PRO A 279 -12.02 16.96 18.85
CA PRO A 279 -11.12 16.22 19.73
C PRO A 279 -10.91 14.73 19.35
N PRO A 280 -11.96 13.94 19.02
CA PRO A 280 -11.76 12.56 18.55
C PRO A 280 -11.08 12.50 17.16
N GLN A 281 -11.38 13.43 16.25
CA GLN A 281 -10.73 13.50 14.93
C GLN A 281 -9.23 13.85 15.02
N ARG A 282 -8.78 14.58 16.05
CA ARG A 282 -7.35 14.84 16.27
C ARG A 282 -6.61 13.60 16.75
N ARG A 283 -7.18 12.85 17.70
CA ARG A 283 -6.50 11.71 18.35
C ARG A 283 -6.33 10.52 17.41
N HIS A 284 -7.28 10.27 16.53
CA HIS A 284 -7.27 9.13 15.64
C HIS A 284 -6.07 9.09 14.65
N PRO A 285 -5.82 10.12 13.82
CA PRO A 285 -4.70 10.15 12.89
C PRO A 285 -3.37 10.32 13.63
N LEU A 286 -3.34 10.96 14.80
CA LEU A 286 -2.13 11.01 15.63
C LEU A 286 -1.73 9.62 16.14
N ARG A 287 -2.69 8.77 16.53
CA ARG A 287 -2.41 7.38 16.92
C ARG A 287 -1.88 6.56 15.73
N ALA A 288 -2.45 6.76 14.54
CA ALA A 288 -1.94 6.14 13.32
C ALA A 288 -0.51 6.62 12.97
N GLY A 289 -0.25 7.93 13.09
CA GLY A 289 1.07 8.53 12.88
C GLY A 289 2.11 8.14 13.93
N GLY A 290 1.72 7.94 15.19
CA GLY A 290 2.62 7.43 16.23
C GLY A 290 3.14 6.03 15.93
N ARG A 291 2.30 5.15 15.34
CA ARG A 291 2.72 3.81 14.89
C ARG A 291 3.74 3.87 13.76
N LEU A 292 3.59 4.81 12.82
CA LEU A 292 4.58 5.07 11.76
C LEU A 292 5.95 5.48 12.30
N PHE A 293 5.95 6.37 13.31
CA PHE A 293 7.18 6.89 13.88
C PHE A 293 7.95 5.84 14.68
N VAL A 294 7.23 4.96 15.40
CA VAL A 294 7.87 3.85 16.11
C VAL A 294 8.45 2.83 15.14
N SER A 295 7.75 2.50 14.04
CA SER A 295 8.29 1.56 13.04
C SER A 295 9.55 2.10 12.36
N SER A 296 9.60 3.40 12.03
CA SER A 296 10.79 4.00 11.42
C SER A 296 11.95 4.25 12.40
N ARG A 297 11.68 4.37 13.71
CA ARG A 297 12.72 4.50 14.75
C ARG A 297 13.35 3.16 15.14
N LEU A 298 12.59 2.07 15.15
CA LEU A 298 13.14 0.72 15.36
C LEU A 298 14.19 0.38 14.30
N GLN A 299 14.00 0.92 13.10
CA GLN A 299 14.84 0.73 11.93
C GLN A 299 16.24 1.35 12.05
N LEU A 300 16.36 2.54 12.64
CA LEU A 300 17.66 3.21 12.84
C LEU A 300 18.56 2.46 13.84
N LEU A 301 17.96 1.66 14.72
CA LEU A 301 18.68 0.87 15.73
C LEU A 301 19.09 -0.52 15.20
N ALA A 302 18.51 -0.98 14.09
CA ALA A 302 18.71 -2.32 13.56
C ALA A 302 19.67 -2.38 12.35
N GLN A 303 20.05 -1.24 11.76
CA GLN A 303 21.00 -1.26 10.65
C GLN A 303 22.44 -1.45 11.14
N PRO A 304 23.17 -2.45 10.63
CA PRO A 304 24.61 -2.49 10.82
C PRO A 304 25.22 -1.27 10.13
N LEU A 305 26.00 -0.49 10.88
CA LEU A 305 26.81 0.59 10.32
C LEU A 305 27.67 0.03 9.18
N PRO A 306 27.92 0.81 8.10
CA PRO A 306 28.78 0.38 7.03
C PRO A 306 30.15 -0.02 7.61
N ILE A 307 30.56 -1.26 7.35
CA ILE A 307 31.84 -1.87 7.75
C ILE A 307 33.05 -0.99 7.33
N ALA A 308 32.85 -0.05 6.41
CA ALA A 308 33.84 0.93 5.95
C ALA A 308 34.40 1.86 7.04
N VAL A 309 33.81 1.95 8.23
CA VAL A 309 34.32 2.82 9.32
C VAL A 309 35.30 2.09 10.26
N LEU A 310 35.48 0.77 10.12
CA LEU A 310 36.33 -0.04 10.99
C LEU A 310 37.69 -0.42 10.38
N SER A 311 38.25 0.39 9.47
CA SER A 311 39.70 0.39 9.27
C SER A 311 40.31 1.43 10.22
N PRO A 312 40.76 1.07 11.43
CA PRO A 312 41.71 1.90 12.12
C PRO A 312 42.97 1.97 11.24
N ARG A 313 43.61 3.13 11.22
CA ARG A 313 44.83 3.39 10.47
C ARG A 313 45.90 2.32 10.71
N GLY A 314 46.55 1.88 9.64
CA GLY A 314 47.96 1.47 9.64
C GLY A 314 48.26 -0.04 9.64
N CYS A 315 48.53 -0.60 8.47
CA CYS A 315 49.85 -1.05 8.01
C CYS A 315 49.81 -1.36 6.51
#